data_AF-A0A956HLI9-F1
#
_entry.id   AF-A0A956HLI9-F1
#
_cell.length_a   1.000
_cell.length_b   1.000
_cell.length_c   1.000
_cell.angle_alpha   90.00
_cell.angle_beta   90.00
_cell.angle_gamma   90.00
#
_symmetry.space_group_name_H-M   'P 1'
#
loop_
_entity.id
_entity.type
_entity.pdbx_description
1 polymer ?
#
loop_
_entity_poly.entity_id
_entity_poly.type
_entity_poly.pdbx_seq_one_letter_code
_entity_poly.pdbx_strand_id
1 'polypeptide(L)'
;MDNDADGWWVGCDAYPPDAPTDDCDDNDYNNHDPMGCANCVDADMDGFWVGCDIYDNVKPGPDCDDGNPNVGQDNATEICNGLSESCSGEIDFLPADEMCPPGNMNPPNVNPFDGWICDPPAPGQDGCQIKTCLEQFFDIDKDYTNGCECEGTSRNFSLAECSEDMPGFLGSVDEGDELFGEDLPIGVIPAIDNGKGLGAEDWYWVNFPENNADLPRPNAGSVQVDFTVNENSDYRFEVYRTCAAGAWANGIGTVCTPDPNGNGLEWWFNDSNQMMTNPMYNNMVMWPGKVFIRVFRVQNPNSCTQYRLRVRRLNT
;
A
#
# COMPACT_ATOMS: atom_id res chain seq x y z
N MET A 1 41.66 53.06 -0.62
CA MET A 1 42.00 52.09 -1.65
C MET A 1 40.78 51.20 -1.81
N ASP A 2 40.56 50.70 -3.02
CA ASP A 2 39.48 49.79 -3.42
C ASP A 2 40.18 48.73 -4.28
N ASN A 3 40.76 47.75 -3.59
CA ASN A 3 41.73 46.80 -4.15
C ASN A 3 41.06 45.59 -4.80
N ASP A 4 39.89 45.20 -4.30
CA ASP A 4 39.07 44.12 -4.83
C ASP A 4 37.99 44.61 -5.81
N ALA A 5 37.84 45.93 -5.96
CA ALA A 5 36.96 46.58 -6.92
C ALA A 5 35.46 46.37 -6.67
N ASP A 6 35.07 46.20 -5.40
CA ASP A 6 33.66 46.11 -4.98
C ASP A 6 32.98 47.49 -4.84
N GLY A 7 33.77 48.57 -4.91
CA GLY A 7 33.31 49.95 -4.86
C GLY A 7 33.28 50.56 -3.46
N TRP A 8 33.72 49.84 -2.43
CA TRP A 8 33.96 50.33 -1.08
C TRP A 8 35.43 50.71 -0.89
N TRP A 9 35.69 51.70 -0.03
CA TRP A 9 37.02 52.32 0.05
C TRP A 9 37.53 52.42 1.50
N VAL A 10 38.76 51.96 1.75
CA VAL A 10 39.46 52.13 3.03
C VAL A 10 40.66 53.09 2.96
N GLY A 11 40.88 53.92 3.98
CA GLY A 11 42.13 54.68 4.14
C GLY A 11 42.41 55.78 3.10
N CYS A 12 41.38 56.45 2.58
CA CYS A 12 41.54 57.60 1.69
C CYS A 12 41.54 58.93 2.45
N ASP A 13 42.43 59.86 2.09
CA ASP A 13 42.48 61.23 2.66
C ASP A 13 41.31 62.13 2.21
N ALA A 14 40.64 61.76 1.10
CA ALA A 14 39.41 62.36 0.63
C ALA A 14 38.61 61.32 -0.18
N TYR A 15 37.32 61.22 0.12
CA TYR A 15 36.38 60.36 -0.59
C TYR A 15 35.54 61.18 -1.59
N PRO A 16 35.12 60.60 -2.73
CA PRO A 16 34.00 61.14 -3.50
C PRO A 16 32.80 61.42 -2.57
N PRO A 17 31.96 62.44 -2.82
CA PRO A 17 30.90 62.86 -1.90
C PRO A 17 29.91 61.75 -1.50
N ASP A 18 29.77 60.72 -2.35
CA ASP A 18 28.83 59.61 -2.20
C ASP A 18 29.53 58.23 -2.17
N ALA A 19 30.86 58.18 -2.01
CA ALA A 19 31.55 56.90 -1.93
C ALA A 19 31.25 56.20 -0.59
N PRO A 20 30.86 54.92 -0.61
CA PRO A 20 30.83 54.11 0.60
C PRO A 20 32.24 54.08 1.23
N THR A 21 32.30 54.34 2.53
CA THR A 21 33.55 54.35 3.31
C THR A 21 33.46 53.27 4.38
N ASP A 22 34.60 52.81 4.89
CA ASP A 22 34.72 51.77 5.94
C ASP A 22 34.62 50.33 5.43
N ASP A 23 35.22 50.07 4.27
CA ASP A 23 35.54 48.72 3.84
C ASP A 23 36.38 47.99 4.91
N CYS A 24 35.82 46.89 5.42
CA CYS A 24 36.41 46.08 6.47
C CYS A 24 37.44 45.05 5.95
N ASP A 25 37.41 44.68 4.67
CA ASP A 25 38.38 43.80 4.03
C ASP A 25 38.57 44.15 2.54
N ASP A 26 39.44 45.14 2.30
CA ASP A 26 39.89 45.64 0.98
C ASP A 26 40.70 44.59 0.17
N ASN A 27 40.45 43.29 0.35
CA ASN A 27 40.94 42.23 -0.53
C ASN A 27 39.86 41.18 -0.84
N ASP A 28 38.63 41.36 -0.35
CA ASP A 28 37.53 40.43 -0.42
C ASP A 28 36.27 41.12 -0.96
N TYR A 29 36.09 41.01 -2.28
CA TYR A 29 34.99 41.60 -3.03
C TYR A 29 33.58 41.34 -2.45
N ASN A 30 33.41 40.25 -1.69
CA ASN A 30 32.11 39.87 -1.15
C ASN A 30 31.79 40.51 0.22
N ASN A 31 32.76 41.18 0.88
CA ASN A 31 32.67 41.64 2.27
C ASN A 31 33.24 43.06 2.46
N HIS A 32 32.35 44.05 2.59
CA HIS A 32 32.74 45.44 2.83
C HIS A 32 32.14 46.04 4.10
N ASP A 33 31.02 45.50 4.60
CA ASP A 33 30.40 45.97 5.83
C ASP A 33 30.92 45.18 7.06
N PRO A 34 30.95 45.79 8.27
CA PRO A 34 31.46 45.10 9.46
C PRO A 34 30.75 43.78 9.83
N MET A 35 29.51 43.57 9.37
CA MET A 35 28.77 42.31 9.53
C MET A 35 29.17 41.29 8.47
N GLY A 36 29.35 41.70 7.21
CA GLY A 36 29.89 40.90 6.10
C GLY A 36 31.23 40.29 6.45
N CYS A 37 32.20 41.11 6.84
CA CYS A 37 33.53 40.62 7.24
C CYS A 37 33.53 39.71 8.49
N ALA A 38 32.53 39.86 9.37
CA ALA A 38 32.46 39.06 10.59
C ALA A 38 31.75 37.72 10.39
N ASN A 39 30.79 37.65 9.46
CA ASN A 39 29.86 36.53 9.34
C ASN A 39 29.91 35.82 7.99
N CYS A 40 30.54 36.38 6.95
CA CYS A 40 30.69 35.71 5.65
C CYS A 40 31.55 34.45 5.76
N VAL A 41 30.88 33.32 5.96
CA VAL A 41 31.51 32.02 6.18
C VAL A 41 30.63 30.91 5.61
N ASP A 42 31.29 29.80 5.29
CA ASP A 42 30.73 28.49 4.93
C ASP A 42 31.23 27.53 6.01
N ALA A 43 30.49 27.45 7.11
CA ALA A 43 30.92 26.76 8.33
C ALA A 43 30.61 25.26 8.29
N ASP A 44 29.59 24.83 7.55
CA ASP A 44 29.26 23.42 7.35
C ASP A 44 29.90 22.78 6.11
N MET A 45 30.57 23.60 5.29
CA MET A 45 31.38 23.21 4.12
C MET A 45 30.56 22.64 2.98
N ASP A 46 29.32 23.09 2.80
CA ASP A 46 28.48 22.69 1.68
C ASP A 46 28.71 23.54 0.41
N GLY A 47 29.49 24.61 0.56
CA GLY A 47 29.89 25.50 -0.52
C GLY A 47 29.00 26.73 -0.67
N PHE A 48 27.90 26.85 0.08
CA PHE A 48 27.05 28.03 0.16
C PHE A 48 27.39 28.83 1.43
N TRP A 49 27.30 30.15 1.31
CA TRP A 49 27.84 31.07 2.30
C TRP A 49 26.72 31.83 3.02
N VAL A 50 26.92 32.09 4.30
CA VAL A 50 26.00 32.88 5.13
C VAL A 50 26.60 34.24 5.43
N GLY A 51 25.78 35.29 5.44
CA GLY A 51 26.15 36.59 5.99
C GLY A 51 27.14 37.42 5.17
N CYS A 52 27.38 37.11 3.89
CA CYS A 52 28.17 37.96 2.98
C CYS A 52 27.34 39.16 2.51
N ASP A 53 28.02 40.27 2.17
CA ASP A 53 27.33 41.46 1.63
C ASP A 53 26.87 41.24 0.18
N ILE A 54 27.69 40.52 -0.58
CA ILE A 54 27.43 40.14 -1.98
C ILE A 54 27.71 38.66 -2.16
N TYR A 55 26.77 37.96 -2.79
CA TYR A 55 26.95 36.57 -3.24
C TYR A 55 27.28 36.52 -4.73
N ASP A 56 28.23 35.68 -5.10
CA ASP A 56 28.66 35.46 -6.47
C ASP A 56 29.06 34.01 -6.73
N ASN A 57 29.78 33.73 -7.82
CA ASN A 57 30.21 32.37 -8.15
C ASN A 57 31.41 31.87 -7.33
N VAL A 58 32.09 32.75 -6.59
CA VAL A 58 33.18 32.38 -5.68
C VAL A 58 32.63 32.08 -4.28
N LYS A 59 31.64 32.88 -3.84
CA LYS A 59 30.87 32.66 -2.62
C LYS A 59 29.37 32.63 -2.95
N PRO A 60 28.84 31.48 -3.39
CA PRO A 60 27.42 31.36 -3.67
C PRO A 60 26.62 31.36 -2.36
N GLY A 61 25.36 31.77 -2.43
CA GLY A 61 24.47 31.92 -1.28
C GLY A 61 23.20 32.70 -1.67
N PRO A 62 22.33 33.06 -0.72
CA PRO A 62 22.53 32.90 0.72
C PRO A 62 22.25 31.47 1.20
N ASP A 63 23.14 30.94 2.05
CA ASP A 63 22.73 29.91 3.01
C ASP A 63 22.08 30.57 4.24
N CYS A 64 21.10 29.90 4.82
CA CYS A 64 20.30 30.34 5.95
C CYS A 64 20.48 29.45 7.19
N ASP A 65 21.21 28.34 7.10
CA ASP A 65 21.58 27.49 8.23
C ASP A 65 22.98 26.90 8.04
N ASP A 66 23.99 27.74 8.29
CA ASP A 66 25.45 27.44 8.20
C ASP A 66 25.95 26.31 9.13
N GLY A 67 25.04 25.64 9.84
CA GLY A 67 25.31 24.45 10.62
C GLY A 67 24.75 23.17 10.01
N ASN A 68 24.10 23.25 8.84
CA ASN A 68 23.39 22.16 8.20
C ASN A 68 23.66 22.15 6.68
N PRO A 69 24.54 21.24 6.20
CA PRO A 69 25.03 21.23 4.82
C PRO A 69 24.01 20.71 3.79
N ASN A 70 22.71 20.76 4.12
CA ASN A 70 21.60 20.47 3.23
C ASN A 70 20.61 21.66 3.17
N VAL A 71 21.00 22.83 3.64
CA VAL A 71 20.21 24.07 3.62
C VAL A 71 21.02 25.12 2.87
N GLY A 72 20.36 26.02 2.14
CA GLY A 72 21.07 27.10 1.43
C GLY A 72 21.48 26.79 -0.01
N GLN A 73 21.29 25.56 -0.48
CA GLN A 73 21.74 25.10 -1.80
C GLN A 73 20.88 25.54 -2.99
N ASP A 74 19.94 26.48 -2.76
CA ASP A 74 18.78 26.70 -3.61
C ASP A 74 17.94 25.42 -3.80
N ASN A 75 16.92 25.46 -4.66
CA ASN A 75 16.14 24.29 -5.06
C ASN A 75 16.89 23.42 -6.10
N ALA A 76 18.22 23.37 -6.06
CA ALA A 76 19.04 22.66 -7.05
C ALA A 76 18.85 21.15 -6.99
N THR A 77 18.54 20.61 -5.80
CA THR A 77 18.14 19.21 -5.59
C THR A 77 17.21 19.15 -4.38
N GLU A 78 15.91 19.08 -4.64
CA GLU A 78 14.91 18.89 -3.59
C GLU A 78 14.75 17.39 -3.28
N ILE A 79 14.87 17.00 -2.03
CA ILE A 79 14.59 15.64 -1.54
C ILE A 79 13.57 15.72 -0.42
N CYS A 80 12.79 14.66 -0.21
CA CYS A 80 11.84 14.62 0.90
C CYS A 80 12.55 14.47 2.23
N ASN A 81 12.92 15.58 2.85
CA ASN A 81 13.67 15.58 4.10
C ASN A 81 13.11 16.55 5.15
N GLY A 82 12.12 17.38 4.82
CA GLY A 82 11.53 18.33 5.75
C GLY A 82 12.40 19.56 6.03
N LEU A 83 13.34 19.91 5.15
CA LEU A 83 14.15 21.12 5.20
C LEU A 83 13.67 22.16 4.17
N SER A 84 14.24 23.36 4.26
CA SER A 84 14.00 24.46 3.31
C SER A 84 15.33 24.83 2.65
N GLU A 85 15.63 24.16 1.54
CA GLU A 85 16.90 24.21 0.82
C GLU A 85 17.14 25.59 0.19
N SER A 86 16.07 26.31 -0.17
CA SER A 86 16.14 27.61 -0.85
C SER A 86 16.11 28.84 0.05
N CYS A 87 16.15 28.68 1.38
CA CYS A 87 16.08 29.81 2.31
C CYS A 87 14.86 30.73 2.13
N SER A 88 13.84 30.23 1.42
CA SER A 88 12.58 30.89 1.15
C SER A 88 11.54 30.59 2.23
N GLY A 89 11.83 29.62 3.12
CA GLY A 89 10.90 29.10 4.12
C GLY A 89 9.88 28.11 3.55
N GLU A 90 9.95 27.81 2.25
CA GLU A 90 9.21 26.70 1.64
C GLU A 90 9.93 25.38 1.98
N ILE A 91 9.19 24.43 2.56
CA ILE A 91 9.68 23.09 2.92
C ILE A 91 9.09 22.10 1.94
N ASP A 92 9.93 21.22 1.38
CA ASP A 92 9.51 20.15 0.46
C ASP A 92 8.54 20.67 -0.62
N PHE A 93 8.93 21.73 -1.35
CA PHE A 93 8.00 22.51 -2.17
C PHE A 93 7.60 21.81 -3.48
N LEU A 94 8.39 20.83 -3.91
CA LEU A 94 8.06 19.97 -5.04
C LEU A 94 7.02 18.90 -4.64
N PRO A 95 6.26 18.36 -5.60
CA PRO A 95 5.38 17.25 -5.30
C PRO A 95 6.18 15.98 -5.00
N ALA A 96 5.64 15.09 -4.17
CA ALA A 96 6.35 13.91 -3.68
C ALA A 96 6.82 12.95 -4.79
N ASP A 97 6.16 12.93 -5.95
CA ASP A 97 6.56 12.15 -7.12
C ASP A 97 7.79 12.70 -7.86
N GLU A 98 8.14 13.97 -7.62
CA GLU A 98 9.39 14.57 -8.11
C GLU A 98 10.55 14.41 -7.09
N MET A 99 10.22 14.20 -5.82
CA MET A 99 11.17 14.08 -4.71
C MET A 99 11.47 12.63 -4.32
N CYS A 100 10.57 11.70 -4.64
CA CYS A 100 10.64 10.29 -4.28
C CYS A 100 10.45 9.37 -5.50
N PRO A 101 11.15 8.22 -5.55
CA PRO A 101 12.17 7.77 -4.59
C PRO A 101 13.51 8.49 -4.84
N PRO A 102 14.38 8.64 -3.83
CA PRO A 102 15.64 9.33 -4.02
C PRO A 102 16.58 8.59 -4.99
N GLY A 103 17.27 9.34 -5.85
CA GLY A 103 18.30 8.82 -6.75
C GLY A 103 17.78 7.95 -7.90
N ASN A 104 18.60 7.01 -8.38
CA ASN A 104 18.26 6.09 -9.49
C ASN A 104 17.46 4.87 -9.04
N MET A 105 16.66 4.99 -7.98
CA MET A 105 15.82 3.90 -7.50
C MET A 105 14.59 3.74 -8.41
N ASN A 106 14.22 2.49 -8.69
CA ASN A 106 13.04 2.17 -9.47
C ASN A 106 12.25 1.04 -8.78
N PRO A 107 11.65 1.33 -7.62
CA PRO A 107 10.89 0.35 -6.85
C PRO A 107 9.68 -0.12 -7.67
N PRO A 108 9.47 -1.43 -7.79
CA PRO A 108 8.41 -1.98 -8.61
C PRO A 108 7.02 -1.71 -8.03
N ASN A 109 6.03 -1.71 -8.92
CA ASN A 109 4.60 -1.74 -8.57
C ASN A 109 4.09 -0.55 -7.74
N VAL A 110 4.82 0.57 -7.69
CA VAL A 110 4.33 1.83 -7.13
C VAL A 110 3.44 2.54 -8.16
N ASN A 111 2.37 3.19 -7.71
CA ASN A 111 1.47 3.91 -8.61
C ASN A 111 2.19 5.12 -9.25
N PRO A 112 2.19 5.27 -10.59
CA PRO A 112 2.97 6.32 -11.26
C PRO A 112 2.43 7.75 -11.09
N PHE A 113 1.21 7.94 -10.56
CA PHE A 113 0.59 9.28 -10.44
C PHE A 113 0.31 9.74 -9.02
N ASP A 114 0.21 8.81 -8.06
CA ASP A 114 -0.09 9.12 -6.64
C ASP A 114 0.54 8.08 -5.71
N GLY A 115 1.68 7.53 -6.13
CA GLY A 115 2.34 6.44 -5.44
C GLY A 115 3.20 6.89 -4.26
N TRP A 116 3.54 8.16 -4.18
CA TRP A 116 4.48 8.72 -3.22
C TRP A 116 3.81 9.71 -2.29
N ILE A 117 4.29 9.76 -1.05
CA ILE A 117 4.04 10.85 -0.11
C ILE A 117 5.37 11.25 0.53
N CYS A 118 5.48 12.53 0.83
CA CYS A 118 6.57 13.06 1.62
C CYS A 118 6.11 13.24 3.07
N ASP A 119 6.64 12.42 3.98
CA ASP A 119 6.33 12.42 5.41
C ASP A 119 7.62 12.12 6.22
N PRO A 120 8.55 13.11 6.31
CA PRO A 120 9.82 12.97 7.00
C PRO A 120 9.61 12.83 8.52
N PRO A 121 10.20 11.81 9.17
CA PRO A 121 10.04 11.60 10.60
C PRO A 121 10.65 12.72 11.46
N ALA A 122 11.64 13.43 10.93
CA ALA A 122 12.22 14.65 11.48
C ALA A 122 12.92 15.44 10.34
N PRO A 123 13.15 16.76 10.51
CA PRO A 123 13.92 17.55 9.54
C PRO A 123 15.30 16.94 9.27
N GLY A 124 15.69 16.89 8.00
CA GLY A 124 16.92 16.27 7.50
C GLY A 124 16.89 14.75 7.40
N GLN A 125 15.74 14.10 7.64
CA GLN A 125 15.59 12.64 7.48
C GLN A 125 14.70 12.33 6.30
N ASP A 126 15.09 11.31 5.53
CA ASP A 126 14.31 10.81 4.40
C ASP A 126 12.86 10.48 4.82
N GLY A 127 11.92 11.15 4.16
CA GLY A 127 10.50 11.03 4.36
C GLY A 127 9.75 10.36 3.24
N CYS A 128 10.45 9.78 2.26
CA CYS A 128 9.78 9.07 1.18
C CYS A 128 9.02 7.87 1.71
N GLN A 129 7.73 7.80 1.41
CA GLN A 129 6.89 6.66 1.72
C GLN A 129 6.02 6.31 0.51
N ILE A 130 5.72 5.02 0.35
CA ILE A 130 4.73 4.58 -0.64
C ILE A 130 3.33 4.89 -0.08
N LYS A 131 2.61 5.75 -0.80
CA LYS A 131 1.22 6.08 -0.52
C LYS A 131 0.28 5.07 -1.17
N THR A 132 0.53 4.76 -2.44
CA THR A 132 -0.37 3.94 -3.27
C THR A 132 0.41 3.00 -4.18
N CYS A 133 0.06 1.72 -4.14
CA CYS A 133 0.56 0.72 -5.07
C CYS A 133 -0.23 0.68 -6.38
N LEU A 134 0.30 0.00 -7.39
CA LEU A 134 -0.50 -0.47 -8.52
C LEU A 134 -1.65 -1.36 -8.00
N GLU A 135 -2.73 -1.42 -8.78
CA GLU A 135 -3.87 -2.28 -8.44
C GLU A 135 -3.39 -3.71 -8.20
N GLN A 136 -3.91 -4.35 -7.14
CA GLN A 136 -3.54 -5.70 -6.69
C GLN A 136 -2.17 -5.79 -6.00
N PHE A 137 -1.35 -4.75 -5.95
CA PHE A 137 -0.12 -4.77 -5.16
C PHE A 137 -0.31 -4.06 -3.82
N PHE A 138 0.44 -4.50 -2.81
CA PHE A 138 0.42 -3.94 -1.48
C PHE A 138 1.85 -3.84 -0.96
N ASP A 139 2.16 -2.71 -0.34
CA ASP A 139 3.38 -2.47 0.43
C ASP A 139 3.14 -2.96 1.86
N ILE A 140 3.85 -4.02 2.25
CA ILE A 140 3.59 -4.77 3.48
C ILE A 140 4.53 -4.37 4.60
N ASP A 141 5.80 -4.18 4.28
CA ASP A 141 6.84 -3.81 5.23
C ASP A 141 7.04 -2.30 5.37
N LYS A 142 6.44 -1.50 4.49
CA LYS A 142 6.58 -0.04 4.40
C LYS A 142 8.00 0.41 4.02
N ASP A 143 8.80 -0.49 3.48
CA ASP A 143 10.11 -0.20 2.95
C ASP A 143 9.98 0.23 1.50
N TYR A 144 9.89 1.54 1.31
CA TYR A 144 9.70 2.14 -0.01
C TYR A 144 10.79 1.76 -1.02
N THR A 145 11.96 1.31 -0.57
CA THR A 145 13.09 0.97 -1.44
C THR A 145 12.83 -0.31 -2.25
N ASN A 146 11.95 -1.19 -1.76
CA ASN A 146 11.64 -2.46 -2.39
C ASN A 146 10.31 -2.45 -3.18
N GLY A 147 9.55 -1.36 -3.08
CA GLY A 147 8.30 -1.17 -3.81
C GLY A 147 7.11 -1.85 -3.16
N CYS A 148 6.10 -2.18 -3.98
CA CYS A 148 4.96 -2.96 -3.50
C CYS A 148 5.19 -4.44 -3.84
N GLU A 149 5.52 -5.20 -2.81
CA GLU A 149 6.05 -6.56 -2.88
C GLU A 149 4.98 -7.64 -2.87
N CYS A 150 3.78 -7.33 -2.35
CA CYS A 150 2.72 -8.31 -2.17
C CYS A 150 1.66 -8.22 -3.26
N GLU A 151 1.66 -9.18 -4.17
CA GLU A 151 0.57 -9.33 -5.13
C GLU A 151 -0.62 -10.03 -4.46
N GLY A 152 -1.71 -9.28 -4.28
CA GLY A 152 -3.01 -9.77 -3.87
C GLY A 152 -3.69 -10.63 -4.93
N THR A 153 -4.81 -11.23 -4.57
CA THR A 153 -5.58 -12.07 -5.50
C THR A 153 -5.97 -11.28 -6.75
N SER A 154 -5.63 -11.81 -7.92
CA SER A 154 -5.98 -11.17 -9.18
C SER A 154 -7.49 -11.00 -9.33
N ARG A 155 -7.93 -9.82 -9.77
CA ARG A 155 -9.34 -9.52 -10.10
C ARG A 155 -9.80 -10.13 -11.43
N ASN A 156 -8.93 -10.89 -12.09
CA ASN A 156 -9.33 -11.80 -13.17
C ASN A 156 -9.90 -13.13 -12.64
N PHE A 157 -9.62 -13.46 -11.38
CA PHE A 157 -10.02 -14.73 -10.75
C PHE A 157 -10.78 -14.53 -9.43
N SER A 158 -11.04 -13.29 -9.02
CA SER A 158 -11.83 -12.97 -7.82
C SER A 158 -12.59 -11.66 -8.02
N LEU A 159 -13.57 -11.42 -7.17
CA LEU A 159 -14.31 -10.16 -7.14
C LEU A 159 -14.07 -9.42 -5.81
N ALA A 160 -14.03 -8.10 -5.85
CA ALA A 160 -13.90 -7.26 -4.66
C ALA A 160 -15.21 -7.15 -3.87
N GLU A 161 -16.34 -7.48 -4.51
CA GLU A 161 -17.67 -7.51 -3.92
C GLU A 161 -18.46 -8.72 -4.44
N CYS A 162 -19.54 -9.07 -3.76
CA CYS A 162 -20.37 -10.20 -4.17
C CYS A 162 -21.12 -9.88 -5.47
N SER A 163 -20.80 -10.60 -6.54
CA SER A 163 -21.55 -10.59 -7.79
C SER A 163 -21.48 -11.96 -8.50
N GLU A 164 -22.17 -12.10 -9.63
CA GLU A 164 -22.10 -13.27 -10.50
C GLU A 164 -21.17 -13.06 -11.70
N ASP A 165 -20.27 -12.08 -11.61
CA ASP A 165 -19.35 -11.79 -12.70
C ASP A 165 -18.33 -12.92 -12.87
N MET A 166 -17.87 -13.09 -14.12
CA MET A 166 -16.98 -14.19 -14.51
C MET A 166 -15.70 -14.31 -13.68
N PRO A 167 -15.04 -13.21 -13.25
CA PRO A 167 -13.84 -13.34 -12.42
C PRO A 167 -14.05 -14.16 -11.14
N GLY A 168 -15.24 -14.12 -10.52
CA GLY A 168 -15.51 -14.91 -9.32
C GLY A 168 -15.96 -16.35 -9.58
N PHE A 169 -16.15 -16.77 -10.84
CA PHE A 169 -16.73 -18.07 -11.13
C PHE A 169 -15.71 -19.19 -10.98
N LEU A 170 -15.92 -20.08 -10.00
CA LEU A 170 -15.04 -21.23 -9.78
C LEU A 170 -15.36 -22.43 -10.68
N GLY A 171 -16.59 -22.49 -11.22
CA GLY A 171 -17.05 -23.60 -12.02
C GLY A 171 -18.37 -24.21 -11.55
N SER A 172 -18.70 -25.37 -12.10
CA SER A 172 -19.84 -26.20 -11.72
C SER A 172 -19.33 -27.51 -11.17
N VAL A 173 -19.94 -28.00 -10.09
CA VAL A 173 -19.55 -29.26 -9.43
C VAL A 173 -20.73 -30.24 -9.49
N ASP A 174 -20.63 -31.22 -10.39
CA ASP A 174 -21.59 -32.32 -10.51
C ASP A 174 -21.42 -33.34 -9.37
N GLU A 175 -22.33 -34.30 -9.26
CA GLU A 175 -22.23 -35.35 -8.22
C GLU A 175 -20.99 -36.22 -8.44
N GLY A 176 -20.14 -36.30 -7.42
CA GLY A 176 -18.87 -37.04 -7.45
C GLY A 176 -17.67 -36.20 -7.88
N ASP A 177 -17.90 -34.96 -8.34
CA ASP A 177 -16.84 -34.08 -8.80
C ASP A 177 -16.27 -33.20 -7.67
N GLU A 178 -15.05 -32.72 -7.91
CA GLU A 178 -14.37 -31.74 -7.07
C GLU A 178 -13.58 -30.73 -7.91
N LEU A 179 -13.59 -29.48 -7.45
CA LEU A 179 -12.69 -28.40 -7.87
C LEU A 179 -11.58 -28.29 -6.82
N PHE A 180 -10.34 -28.51 -7.23
CA PHE A 180 -9.20 -28.53 -6.32
C PHE A 180 -7.90 -28.22 -7.07
N GLY A 181 -6.84 -27.91 -6.32
CA GLY A 181 -5.50 -27.79 -6.90
C GLY A 181 -5.38 -26.64 -7.90
N GLU A 182 -4.89 -26.94 -9.10
CA GLU A 182 -4.58 -25.93 -10.13
C GLU A 182 -5.84 -25.33 -10.78
N ASP A 183 -7.02 -25.93 -10.59
CA ASP A 183 -8.28 -25.41 -11.12
C ASP A 183 -8.81 -24.21 -10.33
N LEU A 184 -8.27 -23.95 -9.13
CA LEU A 184 -8.67 -22.87 -8.26
C LEU A 184 -7.53 -21.86 -8.04
N PRO A 185 -7.83 -20.55 -8.04
CA PRO A 185 -6.81 -19.53 -7.88
C PRO A 185 -6.12 -19.63 -6.52
N ILE A 186 -4.84 -19.27 -6.48
CA ILE A 186 -4.15 -18.92 -5.24
C ILE A 186 -4.60 -17.50 -4.90
N GLY A 187 -5.10 -17.32 -3.69
CA GLY A 187 -5.48 -16.01 -3.19
C GLY A 187 -4.52 -15.48 -2.13
N VAL A 188 -4.38 -14.16 -2.11
CA VAL A 188 -3.64 -13.38 -1.12
C VAL A 188 -4.49 -12.15 -0.79
N ILE A 189 -4.89 -12.01 0.47
CA ILE A 189 -5.58 -10.81 0.98
C ILE A 189 -4.71 -10.27 2.10
N PRO A 190 -3.97 -9.16 1.93
CA PRO A 190 -3.03 -8.74 2.97
C PRO A 190 -3.65 -8.08 4.20
N ALA A 191 -4.79 -7.40 4.01
CA ALA A 191 -5.50 -6.71 5.07
C ALA A 191 -6.40 -7.66 5.86
N ILE A 192 -6.55 -7.43 7.17
CA ILE A 192 -7.57 -8.11 7.99
C ILE A 192 -8.97 -7.69 7.55
N ASP A 193 -9.91 -8.61 7.66
CA ASP A 193 -11.33 -8.38 7.45
C ASP A 193 -11.82 -7.11 8.14
N ASN A 194 -12.32 -6.18 7.35
CA ASN A 194 -12.92 -4.92 7.78
C ASN A 194 -14.45 -4.95 7.67
N GLY A 195 -15.03 -6.08 7.27
CA GLY A 195 -16.46 -6.27 7.08
C GLY A 195 -16.85 -6.44 5.62
N LYS A 196 -18.03 -7.03 5.41
CA LYS A 196 -18.57 -7.37 4.10
C LYS A 196 -18.71 -6.14 3.19
N GLY A 197 -18.12 -6.20 2.01
CA GLY A 197 -18.18 -5.20 0.95
C GLY A 197 -17.20 -4.05 1.09
N LEU A 198 -16.19 -4.16 1.97
CA LEU A 198 -15.23 -3.09 2.26
C LEU A 198 -13.82 -3.35 1.71
N GLY A 199 -13.69 -4.30 0.77
CA GLY A 199 -12.48 -4.47 -0.06
C GLY A 199 -11.35 -5.33 0.54
N ALA A 200 -11.44 -5.76 1.80
CA ALA A 200 -10.47 -6.68 2.42
C ALA A 200 -10.89 -8.17 2.29
N GLU A 201 -11.35 -8.54 1.11
CA GLU A 201 -11.99 -9.83 0.86
C GLU A 201 -11.92 -10.21 -0.62
N ASP A 202 -12.07 -11.50 -0.87
CA ASP A 202 -12.25 -12.06 -2.21
C ASP A 202 -13.59 -12.79 -2.28
N TRP A 203 -14.31 -12.52 -3.37
CA TRP A 203 -15.59 -13.15 -3.66
C TRP A 203 -15.50 -14.13 -4.81
N TYR A 204 -16.14 -15.27 -4.58
CA TYR A 204 -16.28 -16.36 -5.52
C TYR A 204 -17.72 -16.85 -5.58
N TRP A 205 -18.06 -17.57 -6.63
CA TRP A 205 -19.33 -18.29 -6.73
C TRP A 205 -19.16 -19.60 -7.51
N VAL A 206 -19.99 -20.58 -7.17
CA VAL A 206 -19.94 -21.94 -7.70
C VAL A 206 -21.34 -22.47 -7.92
N ASN A 207 -21.53 -23.24 -8.98
CA ASN A 207 -22.80 -23.90 -9.27
C ASN A 207 -22.77 -25.36 -8.81
N PHE A 208 -23.91 -25.83 -8.31
CA PHE A 208 -24.17 -27.23 -8.03
C PHE A 208 -25.41 -27.66 -8.83
N PRO A 209 -25.26 -27.97 -10.13
CA PRO A 209 -26.37 -28.35 -10.99
C PRO A 209 -27.18 -29.52 -10.40
N GLU A 210 -28.48 -29.56 -10.71
CA GLU A 210 -29.35 -30.67 -10.29
C GLU A 210 -28.85 -31.99 -10.91
N ASN A 211 -28.87 -33.09 -10.15
CA ASN A 211 -28.54 -34.38 -10.75
C ASN A 211 -29.73 -34.85 -11.60
N ASN A 212 -29.47 -35.40 -12.79
CA ASN A 212 -30.47 -35.73 -13.81
C ASN A 212 -31.62 -36.59 -13.27
N ALA A 213 -32.78 -35.94 -13.11
CA ALA A 213 -34.19 -36.28 -13.32
C ALA A 213 -34.78 -37.70 -13.13
N ASP A 214 -34.00 -38.79 -13.11
CA ASP A 214 -34.54 -40.16 -13.07
C ASP A 214 -34.55 -40.79 -11.67
N LEU A 215 -33.98 -40.11 -10.68
CA LEU A 215 -34.06 -40.52 -9.28
C LEU A 215 -35.25 -39.88 -8.57
N PRO A 216 -35.88 -40.55 -7.58
CA PRO A 216 -37.00 -40.00 -6.81
C PRO A 216 -36.72 -38.66 -6.12
N ARG A 217 -35.45 -38.27 -6.01
CA ARG A 217 -34.97 -36.97 -5.52
C ARG A 217 -33.73 -36.53 -6.32
N PRO A 218 -33.88 -35.70 -7.37
CA PRO A 218 -32.74 -35.22 -8.17
C PRO A 218 -31.78 -34.27 -7.43
N ASN A 219 -32.16 -33.83 -6.23
CA ASN A 219 -31.53 -32.73 -5.50
C ASN A 219 -31.03 -33.12 -4.09
N ALA A 220 -30.74 -34.42 -3.86
CA ALA A 220 -30.11 -34.89 -2.62
C ALA A 220 -28.58 -34.96 -2.80
N GLY A 221 -27.83 -34.75 -1.73
CA GLY A 221 -26.38 -34.64 -1.83
C GLY A 221 -25.68 -34.11 -0.58
N SER A 222 -24.36 -34.26 -0.57
CA SER A 222 -23.49 -33.54 0.37
C SER A 222 -22.53 -32.66 -0.42
N VAL A 223 -22.42 -31.39 -0.05
CA VAL A 223 -21.46 -30.44 -0.60
C VAL A 223 -20.51 -30.02 0.50
N GLN A 224 -19.24 -29.85 0.15
CA GLN A 224 -18.23 -29.34 1.06
C GLN A 224 -17.40 -28.23 0.40
N VAL A 225 -17.09 -27.22 1.21
CA VAL A 225 -16.07 -26.21 0.91
C VAL A 225 -15.06 -26.21 2.05
N ASP A 226 -13.77 -26.23 1.73
CA ASP A 226 -12.68 -26.09 2.70
C ASP A 226 -11.44 -25.47 2.05
N PHE A 227 -10.34 -25.36 2.81
CA PHE A 227 -9.06 -24.90 2.31
C PHE A 227 -8.12 -26.08 1.97
N THR A 228 -7.52 -26.05 0.78
CA THR A 228 -6.35 -26.88 0.46
C THR A 228 -5.04 -26.19 0.86
N VAL A 229 -5.04 -24.86 0.88
CA VAL A 229 -3.95 -24.03 1.42
C VAL A 229 -4.59 -22.97 2.32
N ASN A 230 -4.05 -22.81 3.52
CA ASN A 230 -4.38 -21.72 4.44
C ASN A 230 -3.15 -21.49 5.33
N GLU A 231 -2.17 -20.79 4.78
CA GLU A 231 -0.90 -20.56 5.47
C GLU A 231 -1.13 -19.82 6.78
N ASN A 232 -0.44 -20.27 7.83
CA ASN A 232 -0.56 -19.76 9.18
C ASN A 232 -2.00 -19.75 9.77
N SER A 233 -2.97 -20.39 9.11
CA SER A 233 -4.40 -20.27 9.44
C SER A 233 -4.91 -18.83 9.39
N ASP A 234 -4.40 -18.02 8.45
CA ASP A 234 -4.70 -16.60 8.33
C ASP A 234 -6.11 -16.32 7.80
N TYR A 235 -6.67 -17.25 7.05
CA TYR A 235 -7.89 -17.05 6.28
C TYR A 235 -9.07 -17.79 6.86
N ARG A 236 -10.26 -17.20 6.68
CA ARG A 236 -11.59 -17.80 6.88
C ARG A 236 -12.46 -17.54 5.67
N PHE A 237 -13.56 -18.26 5.58
CA PHE A 237 -14.58 -17.97 4.60
C PHE A 237 -16.00 -18.04 5.15
N GLU A 238 -16.90 -17.40 4.42
CA GLU A 238 -18.34 -17.43 4.62
C GLU A 238 -19.05 -17.89 3.34
N VAL A 239 -20.13 -18.64 3.48
CA VAL A 239 -20.97 -19.08 2.35
C VAL A 239 -22.33 -18.41 2.40
N TYR A 240 -22.80 -17.98 1.24
CA TYR A 240 -24.04 -17.24 1.03
C TYR A 240 -24.87 -17.88 -0.07
N ARG A 241 -26.21 -17.87 0.08
CA ARG A 241 -27.11 -18.25 -1.04
C ARG A 241 -27.27 -17.13 -2.06
N THR A 242 -27.22 -15.88 -1.60
CA THR A 242 -27.34 -14.69 -2.43
C THR A 242 -26.48 -13.59 -1.83
N CYS A 243 -26.05 -12.63 -2.65
CA CYS A 243 -25.24 -11.51 -2.18
C CYS A 243 -25.92 -10.65 -1.11
N ALA A 244 -27.26 -10.57 -1.10
CA ALA A 244 -28.02 -9.82 -0.09
C ALA A 244 -28.29 -10.61 1.20
N ALA A 245 -28.02 -11.93 1.23
CA ALA A 245 -28.27 -12.74 2.40
C ALA A 245 -27.22 -12.52 3.51
N GLY A 246 -27.57 -12.89 4.74
CA GLY A 246 -26.59 -13.11 5.80
C GLY A 246 -25.77 -14.38 5.54
N ALA A 247 -24.56 -14.44 6.10
CA ALA A 247 -23.71 -15.62 6.02
C ALA A 247 -24.47 -16.82 6.60
N TRP A 248 -24.37 -17.97 5.95
CA TRP A 248 -24.98 -19.24 6.40
C TRP A 248 -26.52 -19.22 6.52
N ALA A 249 -27.18 -18.14 6.09
CA ALA A 249 -28.64 -17.99 6.22
C ALA A 249 -29.40 -18.83 5.17
N ASN A 250 -30.73 -18.81 5.23
CA ASN A 250 -31.60 -19.42 4.20
C ASN A 250 -31.38 -20.93 4.01
N GLY A 251 -31.04 -21.67 5.07
CA GLY A 251 -30.91 -23.13 4.98
C GLY A 251 -29.63 -23.63 4.32
N ILE A 252 -28.53 -22.85 4.35
CA ILE A 252 -27.15 -23.36 4.19
C ILE A 252 -26.38 -23.33 5.52
N GLY A 253 -27.10 -23.19 6.63
CA GLY A 253 -26.54 -23.10 7.98
C GLY A 253 -25.68 -24.31 8.33
N THR A 254 -24.63 -24.08 9.11
CA THR A 254 -23.56 -24.99 9.55
C THR A 254 -24.04 -26.08 10.53
N VAL A 255 -25.15 -26.76 10.23
CA VAL A 255 -25.72 -27.79 11.11
C VAL A 255 -24.75 -28.98 11.30
N CYS A 256 -23.70 -29.10 10.47
CA CYS A 256 -22.75 -30.21 10.52
C CYS A 256 -21.27 -29.82 10.31
N THR A 257 -20.75 -28.76 10.95
CA THR A 257 -19.29 -28.62 11.11
C THR A 257 -18.85 -29.27 12.43
N PRO A 258 -17.74 -30.04 12.46
CA PRO A 258 -17.14 -30.52 13.73
C PRO A 258 -16.75 -29.37 14.68
N ASP A 259 -16.75 -28.15 14.16
CA ASP A 259 -16.52 -26.92 14.88
C ASP A 259 -17.85 -26.18 15.15
N PRO A 260 -18.38 -26.24 16.38
CA PRO A 260 -19.64 -25.59 16.76
C PRO A 260 -19.56 -24.05 16.80
N ASN A 261 -18.38 -23.46 16.61
CA ASN A 261 -18.21 -22.01 16.57
C ASN A 261 -18.32 -21.43 15.15
N GLY A 262 -18.46 -22.26 14.11
CA GLY A 262 -18.56 -21.78 12.74
C GLY A 262 -17.31 -20.99 12.33
N ASN A 263 -16.12 -21.50 12.70
CA ASN A 263 -14.88 -20.75 12.57
C ASN A 263 -14.49 -20.38 11.14
N GLY A 264 -15.20 -20.84 10.09
CA GLY A 264 -14.98 -20.46 8.69
C GLY A 264 -13.81 -21.18 8.01
N LEU A 265 -13.47 -22.38 8.48
CA LEU A 265 -12.39 -23.22 7.90
C LEU A 265 -12.91 -24.34 7.01
N GLU A 266 -14.17 -24.72 7.22
CA GLU A 266 -14.83 -25.82 6.54
C GLU A 266 -16.34 -25.58 6.60
N TRP A 267 -17.05 -25.89 5.52
CA TRP A 267 -18.50 -25.82 5.44
C TRP A 267 -19.04 -27.08 4.78
N TRP A 268 -20.17 -27.57 5.32
CA TRP A 268 -20.90 -28.72 4.81
C TRP A 268 -22.37 -28.36 4.61
N PHE A 269 -22.90 -28.73 3.43
CA PHE A 269 -24.34 -28.84 3.19
C PHE A 269 -24.68 -30.30 3.01
N ASN A 270 -25.74 -30.79 3.67
CA ASN A 270 -26.21 -32.16 3.55
C ASN A 270 -27.73 -32.16 3.36
N ASP A 271 -28.22 -32.76 2.28
CA ASP A 271 -29.62 -33.17 2.10
C ASP A 271 -29.66 -34.68 1.81
N SER A 272 -29.99 -35.49 2.82
CA SER A 272 -30.01 -36.94 2.68
C SER A 272 -31.44 -37.48 2.49
N ASN A 273 -31.61 -38.46 1.60
CA ASN A 273 -32.89 -39.14 1.40
C ASN A 273 -33.11 -40.28 2.42
N GLN A 274 -32.05 -40.73 3.09
CA GLN A 274 -32.21 -41.78 4.09
C GLN A 274 -32.74 -41.15 5.37
N MET A 275 -33.83 -41.73 5.91
CA MET A 275 -34.17 -41.58 7.33
C MET A 275 -33.04 -42.19 8.17
N MET A 276 -31.84 -41.60 8.12
CA MET A 276 -30.80 -41.92 9.07
C MET A 276 -31.38 -41.57 10.43
N THR A 277 -31.31 -42.52 11.35
CA THR A 277 -31.66 -42.36 12.76
C THR A 277 -30.79 -41.35 13.50
N ASN A 278 -29.91 -40.64 12.78
CA ASN A 278 -29.05 -39.60 13.30
C ASN A 278 -29.76 -38.24 13.19
N PRO A 279 -30.21 -37.65 14.31
CA PRO A 279 -30.94 -36.38 14.34
C PRO A 279 -30.13 -35.16 13.89
N MET A 280 -28.85 -35.35 13.52
CA MET A 280 -27.98 -34.27 13.06
C MET A 280 -28.14 -33.92 11.57
N TYR A 281 -28.82 -34.74 10.76
CA TYR A 281 -29.04 -34.45 9.33
C TYR A 281 -30.45 -33.90 9.10
N ASN A 282 -30.55 -32.66 8.62
CA ASN A 282 -31.81 -32.10 8.14
C ASN A 282 -32.11 -32.65 6.75
N ASN A 283 -33.13 -33.49 6.66
CA ASN A 283 -33.63 -33.98 5.38
C ASN A 283 -34.69 -33.01 4.84
N MET A 284 -34.78 -32.86 3.51
CA MET A 284 -35.72 -31.97 2.81
C MET A 284 -35.36 -30.47 2.85
N VAL A 285 -34.06 -30.16 2.79
CA VAL A 285 -33.59 -28.77 2.64
C VAL A 285 -33.52 -28.42 1.15
N MET A 286 -33.87 -27.18 0.79
CA MET A 286 -33.75 -26.71 -0.60
C MET A 286 -32.30 -26.80 -1.06
N TRP A 287 -32.04 -27.54 -2.14
CA TRP A 287 -30.71 -27.69 -2.72
C TRP A 287 -30.08 -26.33 -3.08
N PRO A 288 -28.81 -26.09 -2.73
CA PRO A 288 -28.12 -24.87 -3.10
C PRO A 288 -27.58 -24.99 -4.51
N GLY A 289 -28.42 -24.77 -5.52
CA GLY A 289 -27.98 -24.82 -6.93
C GLY A 289 -26.84 -23.84 -7.27
N LYS A 290 -26.66 -22.81 -6.44
CA LYS A 290 -25.56 -21.84 -6.47
C LYS A 290 -25.25 -21.38 -5.05
N VAL A 291 -23.99 -21.12 -4.77
CA VAL A 291 -23.54 -20.39 -3.57
C VAL A 291 -22.46 -19.38 -3.93
N PHE A 292 -22.32 -18.38 -3.07
CA PHE A 292 -21.23 -17.41 -3.09
C PHE A 292 -20.33 -17.66 -1.88
N ILE A 293 -19.02 -17.56 -2.08
CA ILE A 293 -18.00 -17.79 -1.06
C ILE A 293 -17.22 -16.49 -0.91
N ARG A 294 -17.17 -15.97 0.31
CA ARG A 294 -16.38 -14.81 0.69
C ARG A 294 -15.18 -15.29 1.47
N VAL A 295 -13.96 -15.08 1.00
CA VAL A 295 -12.73 -15.37 1.73
C VAL A 295 -12.18 -14.07 2.30
N PHE A 296 -11.71 -14.11 3.54
CA PHE A 296 -11.15 -12.95 4.24
C PHE A 296 -10.08 -13.37 5.24
N ARG A 297 -9.15 -12.46 5.53
CA ARG A 297 -8.10 -12.67 6.53
C ARG A 297 -8.59 -12.31 7.92
N VAL A 298 -8.21 -13.09 8.93
CA VAL A 298 -8.58 -12.84 10.34
C VAL A 298 -7.40 -12.57 11.27
N GLN A 299 -6.16 -12.83 10.82
CA GLN A 299 -4.97 -12.68 11.64
C GLN A 299 -3.72 -12.46 10.78
N ASN A 300 -2.60 -12.13 11.45
CA ASN A 300 -1.32 -11.82 10.82
C ASN A 300 -1.47 -10.79 9.68
N PRO A 301 -1.96 -9.57 9.97
CA PRO A 301 -2.10 -8.55 8.93
C PRO A 301 -0.73 -8.26 8.32
N ASN A 302 -0.73 -7.72 7.10
CA ASN A 302 0.49 -7.32 6.43
C ASN A 302 1.42 -8.54 6.26
N SER A 303 0.93 -9.59 5.60
CA SER A 303 1.78 -10.68 5.13
C SER A 303 1.25 -11.25 3.81
N CYS A 304 2.15 -11.82 3.01
CA CYS A 304 1.80 -12.42 1.72
C CYS A 304 1.45 -13.91 1.81
N THR A 305 0.91 -14.33 2.96
CA THR A 305 0.44 -15.71 3.13
C THR A 305 -0.66 -16.04 2.14
N GLN A 306 -0.72 -17.30 1.72
CA GLN A 306 -1.59 -17.74 0.65
C GLN A 306 -2.75 -18.57 1.18
N TYR A 307 -3.84 -18.56 0.42
CA TYR A 307 -4.90 -19.56 0.54
C TYR A 307 -5.28 -20.15 -0.81
N ARG A 308 -5.94 -21.30 -0.74
CA ARG A 308 -6.60 -21.93 -1.87
C ARG A 308 -7.79 -22.73 -1.37
N LEU A 309 -8.94 -22.53 -1.98
CA LEU A 309 -10.15 -23.28 -1.66
C LEU A 309 -10.11 -24.71 -2.24
N ARG A 310 -11.06 -25.52 -1.82
CA ARG A 310 -11.52 -26.73 -2.47
C ARG A 310 -13.03 -26.80 -2.35
N VAL A 311 -13.68 -27.20 -3.42
CA VAL A 311 -15.14 -27.34 -3.47
C VAL A 311 -15.47 -28.70 -4.03
N ARG A 312 -16.31 -29.48 -3.35
CA ARG A 312 -16.67 -30.82 -3.84
C ARG A 312 -18.10 -31.18 -3.52
N ARG A 313 -18.66 -32.06 -4.35
CA ARG A 313 -19.96 -32.68 -4.13
C ARG A 313 -19.77 -34.19 -4.04
N LEU A 314 -20.06 -34.74 -2.86
CA LEU A 314 -19.89 -36.16 -2.60
C LEU A 314 -21.03 -36.97 -3.23
N ASN A 315 -20.68 -38.16 -3.73
CA ASN A 315 -21.65 -39.18 -4.11
C ASN A 315 -22.51 -39.58 -2.91
N THR A 316 -23.82 -39.70 -3.15
CA THR A 316 -24.80 -40.16 -2.16
C THR A 316 -24.93 -41.68 -2.06
#